data_AF-A0A6M3LKP8-F1
#
_entry.id   AF-A0A6M3LKP8-F1
#
_cell.length_a   1.000
_cell.length_b   1.000
_cell.length_c   1.000
_cell.angle_alpha   90.00
_cell.angle_beta   90.00
_cell.angle_gamma   90.00
#
_symmetry.space_group_name_H-M   'P 1'
#
loop_
_entity.id
_entity.type
_entity.pdbx_description
1 polymer ?
#
loop_
_entity_poly.entity_id
_entity_poly.type
_entity_poly.pdbx_seq_one_letter_code
_entity_poly.pdbx_strand_id
1 'polypeptide(L)'
;MSKRKRLCKCGCGQEIKYKPYYKYYGIPRFISGHNARLMTRQMKKKFALLRIGIHCSEATKEKIRNKLLKQVILTCVECDKKFSVSLSSSKTRKFHNRKCYLIYHHREGLSDNAIQKMIETKRKNPLLFSKETRKKIGNSKEGKTYEEIYGDRAGEERKKRRESHRKRWIGKKKCEERPYQGCDWKYNEWRKKVFKKNSYICQKCKQNSDTLQAHHIKNFSSEKKLRHKISNGITFCEKCHKLFHKKHGQRNNTLNQILEFIKLRS
;
A
#
# COMPACT_ATOMS: atom_id res chain seq x y z
N MET A 1 28.40 -23.73 18.73
CA MET A 1 27.23 -24.60 18.49
C MET A 1 26.35 -24.02 17.39
N SER A 2 26.26 -24.69 16.23
CA SER A 2 25.44 -24.24 15.09
C SER A 2 23.96 -24.24 15.47
N LYS A 3 23.32 -23.06 15.47
CA LYS A 3 21.89 -22.93 15.79
C LYS A 3 21.09 -23.72 14.75
N ARG A 4 20.44 -24.83 15.17
CA ARG A 4 19.55 -25.62 14.31
C ARG A 4 18.56 -24.68 13.60
N LYS A 5 18.68 -24.58 12.28
CA LYS A 5 17.84 -23.74 11.44
C LYS A 5 16.40 -24.26 11.48
N ARG A 6 15.46 -23.43 11.92
CA ARG A 6 14.04 -23.81 12.02
C ARG A 6 13.36 -23.57 10.67
N LEU A 7 12.92 -24.65 10.02
CA LEU A 7 12.22 -24.58 8.74
C LEU A 7 10.72 -24.31 8.90
N CYS A 8 10.13 -23.69 7.88
CA CYS A 8 8.71 -23.41 7.80
C CYS A 8 7.90 -24.70 7.67
N LYS A 9 6.96 -24.94 8.59
CA LYS A 9 6.13 -26.17 8.60
C LYS A 9 5.14 -26.31 7.44
N CYS A 10 5.10 -25.38 6.48
CA CYS A 10 4.24 -25.49 5.29
C CYS A 10 4.82 -26.40 4.19
N GLY A 11 5.99 -27.00 4.40
CA GLY A 11 6.66 -27.85 3.41
C GLY A 11 7.44 -27.10 2.33
N CYS A 12 7.54 -25.77 2.40
CA CYS A 12 8.24 -24.98 1.39
C CYS A 12 9.78 -24.99 1.48
N GLY A 13 10.36 -25.71 2.45
CA GLY A 13 11.81 -25.79 2.67
C GLY A 13 12.49 -24.47 3.12
N GLN A 14 11.74 -23.39 3.36
CA GLN A 14 12.31 -22.09 3.70
C GLN A 14 12.58 -21.95 5.20
N GLU A 15 13.71 -21.34 5.54
CA GLU A 15 14.11 -21.04 6.92
C GLU A 15 13.33 -19.87 7.52
N ILE A 16 12.94 -19.98 8.79
CA ILE A 16 12.29 -18.90 9.54
C ILE A 16 13.37 -17.93 10.03
N LYS A 17 13.41 -16.73 9.44
CA LYS A 17 14.29 -15.65 9.90
C LYS A 17 13.89 -15.18 11.30
N TYR A 18 14.80 -15.33 12.25
CA TYR A 18 14.60 -14.86 13.63
C TYR A 18 14.52 -13.34 13.68
N LYS A 19 13.59 -12.82 14.48
CA LYS A 19 13.42 -11.40 14.75
C LYS A 19 13.49 -11.16 16.27
N PRO A 20 13.98 -9.99 16.73
CA PRO A 20 14.20 -9.73 18.16
C PRO A 20 12.97 -9.97 19.05
N TYR A 21 11.77 -9.64 18.55
CA TYR A 21 10.54 -9.78 19.31
C TYR A 21 10.07 -11.24 19.51
N TYR A 22 10.62 -12.23 18.79
CA TYR A 22 10.25 -13.64 18.99
C TYR A 22 10.73 -14.19 20.34
N LYS A 23 11.64 -13.51 21.04
CA LYS A 23 12.01 -13.85 22.43
C LYS A 23 10.79 -13.79 23.36
N TYR A 24 9.86 -12.88 23.10
CA TYR A 24 8.70 -12.64 23.96
C TYR A 24 7.45 -13.43 23.51
N TYR A 25 7.22 -13.53 22.20
CA TYR A 25 6.00 -14.14 21.63
C TYR A 25 6.19 -15.59 21.15
N GLY A 26 7.40 -16.12 21.28
CA GLY A 26 7.78 -17.40 20.71
C GLY A 26 8.05 -17.34 19.19
N ILE A 27 8.74 -18.37 18.70
CA ILE A 27 9.14 -18.47 17.30
C ILE A 27 7.95 -19.02 16.49
N PRO A 28 7.49 -18.33 15.43
CA PRO A 28 6.34 -18.78 14.65
C PRO A 28 6.60 -20.13 13.99
N ARG A 29 5.53 -20.91 13.76
CA ARG A 29 5.60 -22.21 13.06
C ARG A 29 5.69 -22.06 11.53
N PHE A 30 5.22 -20.94 11.00
CA PHE A 30 5.18 -20.64 9.58
C PHE A 30 5.80 -19.26 9.31
N ILE A 31 6.40 -19.11 8.13
CA ILE A 31 6.72 -17.78 7.59
C ILE A 31 5.42 -17.00 7.41
N SER A 32 5.47 -15.69 7.62
CA SER A 32 4.29 -14.82 7.45
C SER A 32 3.63 -15.06 6.09
N GLY A 33 2.32 -15.37 6.12
CA GLY A 33 1.52 -15.68 4.93
C GLY A 33 1.60 -17.13 4.42
N HIS A 34 2.55 -17.95 4.89
CA HIS A 34 2.70 -19.33 4.42
C HIS A 34 1.68 -20.31 5.03
N ASN A 35 1.11 -19.97 6.18
CA ASN A 35 0.05 -20.77 6.81
C ASN A 35 -1.18 -20.94 5.90
N ALA A 36 -1.45 -19.98 4.99
CA ALA A 36 -2.60 -20.03 4.08
C ALA A 36 -2.58 -21.21 3.10
N ARG A 37 -1.41 -21.85 2.90
CA ARG A 37 -1.21 -23.02 2.03
C ARG A 37 -1.80 -24.30 2.61
N LEU A 38 -1.83 -24.42 3.95
CA LEU A 38 -2.39 -25.58 4.66
C LEU A 38 -3.84 -25.36 5.10
N MET A 39 -4.39 -24.17 4.88
CA MET A 39 -5.71 -23.80 5.35
C MET A 39 -6.78 -24.19 4.33
N THR A 40 -7.61 -25.18 4.66
CA THR A 40 -8.79 -25.54 3.88
C THR A 40 -9.80 -24.39 3.84
N ARG A 41 -10.73 -24.40 2.88
CA ARG A 41 -11.78 -23.37 2.78
C ARG A 41 -12.62 -23.27 4.06
N GLN A 42 -12.89 -24.40 4.71
CA GLN A 42 -13.58 -24.47 6.00
C GLN A 42 -12.75 -23.87 7.14
N MET A 43 -11.46 -24.19 7.23
CA MET A 43 -10.56 -23.58 8.22
C MET A 43 -10.46 -22.06 8.05
N LYS A 44 -10.34 -21.56 6.81
CA LYS A 44 -10.32 -20.11 6.53
C LYS A 44 -11.60 -19.42 6.99
N LYS A 45 -12.77 -20.03 6.77
CA LYS A 45 -14.05 -19.52 7.28
C LYS A 45 -14.05 -19.48 8.81
N LYS A 46 -13.66 -20.58 9.48
CA LYS A 46 -13.58 -20.67 10.94
C LYS A 46 -12.67 -19.60 11.55
N PHE A 47 -11.45 -19.43 11.02
CA PHE A 47 -10.52 -18.40 11.48
C PHE A 47 -11.00 -16.97 11.18
N ALA A 48 -11.68 -16.75 10.05
CA ALA A 48 -12.26 -15.44 9.74
C ALA A 48 -13.37 -15.09 10.73
N LEU A 49 -14.23 -16.05 11.09
CA LEU A 49 -15.27 -15.88 12.11
C LEU A 49 -14.69 -15.61 13.50
N LEU A 50 -13.65 -16.37 13.91
CA LEU A 50 -12.95 -16.15 15.19
C LEU A 50 -12.33 -14.75 15.30
N ARG A 51 -11.86 -14.18 14.18
CA ARG A 51 -11.29 -12.82 14.14
C ARG A 51 -12.32 -11.70 14.23
N ILE A 52 -13.61 -11.98 14.05
CA ILE A 52 -14.68 -10.97 14.18
C ILE A 52 -14.72 -10.41 15.61
N GLY A 53 -14.30 -11.18 16.62
CA GLY A 53 -14.25 -10.75 18.02
C GLY A 53 -13.05 -9.89 18.41
N ILE A 54 -11.98 -9.86 17.62
CA ILE A 54 -10.71 -9.23 18.00
C ILE A 54 -10.53 -7.92 17.19
N HIS A 55 -10.87 -6.79 17.81
CA HIS A 55 -10.62 -5.43 17.30
C HIS A 55 -11.12 -5.12 15.87
N CYS A 56 -12.40 -5.38 15.59
CA CYS A 56 -13.06 -4.87 14.39
C CYS A 56 -14.22 -3.93 14.77
N SER A 57 -14.39 -2.81 14.05
CA SER A 57 -15.61 -2.00 14.15
C SER A 57 -16.85 -2.82 13.76
N GLU A 58 -18.02 -2.53 14.32
CA GLU A 58 -19.27 -3.26 14.00
C GLU A 58 -19.56 -3.28 12.49
N ALA A 59 -19.30 -2.17 11.79
CA ALA A 59 -19.42 -2.10 10.33
C ALA A 59 -18.46 -3.09 9.60
N THR A 60 -17.27 -3.33 10.16
CA THR A 60 -16.32 -4.32 9.64
C THR A 60 -16.79 -5.75 9.93
N LYS A 61 -17.33 -5.99 11.14
CA LYS A 61 -17.90 -7.30 11.53
C LYS A 61 -19.06 -7.68 10.60
N GLU A 62 -19.96 -6.74 10.35
CA GLU A 62 -21.13 -6.94 9.49
C GLU A 62 -20.75 -7.19 8.02
N LYS A 63 -19.75 -6.49 7.49
CA LYS A 63 -19.18 -6.78 6.16
C LYS A 63 -18.61 -8.20 6.06
N ILE A 64 -17.94 -8.67 7.11
CA ILE A 64 -17.38 -10.04 7.14
C ILE A 64 -18.51 -11.08 7.22
N ARG A 65 -19.53 -10.87 8.08
CA ARG A 65 -20.71 -11.73 8.16
C ARG A 65 -21.44 -11.82 6.82
N ASN A 66 -21.73 -10.69 6.19
CA ASN A 66 -22.38 -10.64 4.88
C ASN A 66 -21.56 -11.34 3.79
N LYS A 67 -20.23 -11.27 3.85
CA LYS A 67 -19.34 -11.97 2.92
C LYS A 67 -19.31 -13.49 3.13
N LEU A 68 -19.42 -13.96 4.37
CA LEU A 68 -19.25 -15.36 4.73
C LEU A 68 -20.57 -16.16 4.76
N LEU A 69 -21.68 -15.50 5.10
CA LEU A 69 -22.95 -16.16 5.44
C LEU A 69 -24.06 -15.87 4.43
N LYS A 70 -24.14 -14.68 3.83
CA LYS A 70 -25.18 -14.36 2.84
C LYS A 70 -24.78 -14.85 1.45
N GLN A 71 -25.33 -15.98 1.04
CA GLN A 71 -25.22 -16.51 -0.32
C GLN A 71 -26.48 -16.19 -1.13
N VAL A 72 -26.29 -15.84 -2.39
CA VAL A 72 -27.34 -15.60 -3.38
C VAL A 72 -27.16 -16.60 -4.50
N ILE A 73 -28.27 -17.15 -5.00
CA ILE A 73 -28.28 -18.07 -6.15
C ILE A 73 -28.39 -17.24 -7.42
N LEU A 74 -27.48 -17.47 -8.36
CA LEU A 74 -27.49 -16.86 -9.69
C LEU A 74 -27.57 -17.93 -10.77
N THR A 75 -28.07 -17.55 -11.94
CA THR A 75 -28.11 -18.38 -13.14
C THR A 75 -26.96 -18.00 -14.08
N CYS A 76 -26.25 -19.00 -14.60
CA CYS A 76 -25.13 -18.77 -15.52
C CYS A 76 -25.64 -18.37 -16.90
N VAL A 77 -25.20 -17.22 -17.42
CA VAL A 77 -25.62 -16.69 -18.74
C VAL A 77 -25.31 -17.65 -19.90
N GLU A 78 -24.27 -18.49 -19.77
CA GLU A 78 -23.84 -19.38 -20.85
C GLU A 78 -24.58 -20.73 -20.91
N CYS A 79 -25.03 -21.26 -19.77
CA CYS A 79 -25.45 -22.66 -19.68
C CYS A 79 -26.61 -22.90 -18.71
N ASP A 80 -27.24 -21.82 -18.26
CA ASP A 80 -28.40 -21.77 -17.34
C ASP A 80 -28.26 -22.52 -16.01
N LYS A 81 -27.04 -22.94 -15.67
CA LYS A 81 -26.77 -23.62 -14.41
C LYS A 81 -26.87 -22.65 -13.24
N LYS A 82 -27.68 -23.01 -12.24
CA LYS A 82 -27.79 -22.29 -10.96
C LYS A 82 -26.53 -22.50 -10.11
N PHE A 83 -25.99 -21.44 -9.52
CA PHE A 83 -24.80 -21.47 -8.66
C PHE A 83 -24.84 -20.43 -7.54
N SER A 84 -24.21 -20.73 -6.39
CA SER A 84 -24.21 -19.81 -5.24
C SER A 84 -22.99 -18.90 -5.20
N VAL A 85 -23.22 -17.62 -4.89
CA VAL A 85 -22.17 -16.60 -4.71
C VAL A 85 -22.44 -15.79 -3.45
N SER A 86 -21.42 -15.13 -2.89
CA SER A 86 -21.67 -14.19 -1.78
C SER A 86 -22.43 -12.97 -2.28
N LEU A 87 -23.24 -12.36 -1.41
CA LEU A 87 -24.02 -11.15 -1.72
C LEU A 87 -23.15 -10.04 -2.34
N SER A 88 -21.92 -9.86 -1.86
CA SER A 88 -20.95 -8.89 -2.39
C SER A 88 -20.54 -9.15 -3.84
N SER A 89 -20.54 -10.41 -4.27
CA SER A 89 -20.11 -10.83 -5.61
C SER A 89 -21.26 -10.94 -6.59
N SER A 90 -22.51 -10.87 -6.13
CA SER A 90 -23.70 -10.98 -6.97
C SER A 90 -23.72 -9.95 -8.11
N LYS A 91 -23.30 -8.71 -7.84
CA LYS A 91 -23.29 -7.60 -8.81
C LYS A 91 -22.35 -7.82 -10.01
N THR A 92 -21.32 -8.65 -9.87
CA THR A 92 -20.27 -8.81 -10.90
C THR A 92 -20.18 -10.22 -11.47
N ARG A 93 -20.74 -11.23 -10.80
CA ARG A 93 -20.67 -12.63 -11.24
C ARG A 93 -21.82 -12.96 -12.19
N LYS A 94 -21.47 -13.26 -13.46
CA LYS A 94 -22.43 -13.73 -14.49
C LYS A 94 -22.28 -15.20 -14.88
N PHE A 95 -21.11 -15.79 -14.63
CA PHE A 95 -20.77 -17.15 -15.04
C PHE A 95 -20.41 -18.03 -13.83
N HIS A 96 -20.86 -19.29 -13.86
CA HIS A 96 -20.62 -20.24 -12.77
C HIS A 96 -19.16 -20.73 -12.73
N ASN A 97 -18.46 -20.73 -13.87
CA ASN A 97 -17.06 -21.09 -13.97
C ASN A 97 -16.32 -20.26 -15.04
N ARG A 98 -14.99 -20.42 -15.12
CA ARG A 98 -14.16 -19.70 -16.10
C ARG A 98 -14.33 -20.24 -17.52
N LYS A 99 -14.67 -21.52 -17.69
CA LYS A 99 -14.93 -22.13 -19.01
C LYS A 99 -16.09 -21.41 -19.70
N CYS A 100 -17.22 -21.24 -19.02
CA CYS A 100 -18.38 -20.50 -19.50
C CYS A 100 -18.07 -19.04 -19.82
N TYR A 101 -17.24 -18.37 -19.01
CA TYR A 101 -16.77 -17.02 -19.35
C TYR A 101 -15.97 -17.02 -20.67
N LEU A 102 -15.05 -17.98 -20.86
CA LEU A 102 -14.18 -18.01 -22.04
C LEU A 102 -14.96 -18.39 -23.29
N ILE A 103 -15.86 -19.37 -23.21
CA ILE A 103 -16.75 -19.74 -24.30
C ILE A 103 -17.56 -18.51 -24.70
N TYR A 104 -18.30 -17.90 -23.77
CA TYR A 104 -19.14 -16.73 -24.06
C TYR A 104 -18.39 -15.59 -24.77
N HIS A 105 -17.15 -15.28 -24.35
CA HIS A 105 -16.38 -14.17 -24.91
C HIS A 105 -15.54 -14.53 -26.15
N HIS A 106 -15.38 -15.81 -26.50
CA HIS A 106 -14.48 -16.26 -27.58
C HIS A 106 -15.12 -17.34 -28.49
N ARG A 107 -16.46 -17.44 -28.52
CA ARG A 107 -17.26 -18.47 -29.19
C ARG A 107 -16.85 -18.77 -30.64
N GLU A 108 -16.33 -17.79 -31.39
CA GLU A 108 -16.09 -17.93 -32.84
C GLU A 108 -14.62 -18.12 -33.25
N GLY A 109 -13.68 -18.34 -32.31
CA GLY A 109 -12.26 -18.36 -32.70
C GLY A 109 -11.32 -19.23 -31.88
N LEU A 110 -11.80 -19.96 -30.88
CA LEU A 110 -10.94 -20.79 -30.04
C LEU A 110 -11.42 -22.24 -30.00
N SER A 111 -10.54 -23.16 -30.40
CA SER A 111 -10.77 -24.58 -30.19
C SER A 111 -10.82 -24.92 -28.70
N ASP A 112 -11.53 -25.99 -28.35
CA ASP A 112 -11.62 -26.48 -26.97
C ASP A 112 -10.24 -26.73 -26.34
N ASN A 113 -9.27 -27.18 -27.14
CA ASN A 113 -7.88 -27.36 -26.73
C ASN A 113 -7.21 -26.02 -26.34
N ALA A 114 -7.47 -24.95 -27.08
CA ALA A 114 -6.97 -23.61 -26.73
C ALA A 114 -7.58 -23.11 -25.42
N ILE A 115 -8.89 -23.30 -25.22
CA ILE A 115 -9.58 -22.94 -23.97
C ILE A 115 -8.98 -23.72 -22.78
N GLN A 116 -8.73 -25.01 -22.96
CA GLN A 116 -8.14 -25.87 -21.94
C GLN A 116 -6.71 -25.41 -21.57
N LYS A 117 -5.86 -25.11 -22.57
CA LYS A 117 -4.52 -24.54 -22.35
C LYS A 117 -4.57 -23.21 -21.59
N MET A 118 -5.55 -22.34 -21.86
CA MET A 118 -5.73 -21.07 -21.12
C MET A 118 -6.14 -21.29 -19.66
N ILE A 119 -6.95 -22.31 -19.37
CA ILE A 119 -7.33 -22.68 -18.00
C ILE A 119 -6.10 -23.21 -17.23
N GLU A 120 -5.30 -24.07 -17.85
CA GLU A 120 -4.13 -24.71 -17.24
C GLU A 120 -2.98 -23.74 -16.97
N THR A 121 -2.67 -22.84 -17.91
CA THR A 121 -1.63 -21.81 -17.75
C THR A 121 -1.93 -20.88 -16.56
N LYS A 122 -3.19 -20.49 -16.35
CA LYS A 122 -3.61 -19.70 -15.18
C LYS A 122 -3.54 -20.49 -13.86
N ARG A 123 -3.82 -21.80 -13.87
CA ARG A 123 -3.69 -22.67 -12.68
C ARG A 123 -2.22 -22.82 -12.25
N LYS A 124 -1.31 -22.99 -13.22
CA LYS A 124 0.13 -23.13 -12.97
C LYS A 124 0.81 -21.79 -12.63
N ASN A 125 0.27 -20.67 -13.11
CA ASN A 125 0.92 -19.35 -12.97
C ASN A 125 -0.05 -18.26 -12.45
N PRO A 126 -0.33 -18.20 -11.13
CA PRO A 126 -1.17 -17.15 -10.56
C PRO A 126 -0.42 -15.81 -10.55
N LEU A 127 -0.52 -15.05 -11.66
CA LEU A 127 -0.22 -13.61 -11.74
C LEU A 127 1.19 -13.16 -11.31
N LEU A 128 2.19 -14.05 -11.31
CA LEU A 128 3.59 -13.66 -11.20
C LEU A 128 4.34 -14.10 -12.44
N PHE A 129 4.55 -13.16 -13.36
CA PHE A 129 5.68 -13.27 -14.29
C PHE A 129 6.94 -13.65 -13.50
N SER A 130 7.72 -14.60 -14.03
CA SER A 130 9.02 -14.92 -13.44
C SER A 130 9.86 -13.65 -13.34
N LYS A 131 10.79 -13.61 -12.38
CA LYS A 131 11.68 -12.44 -12.22
C LYS A 131 12.38 -12.12 -13.55
N GLU A 132 12.73 -13.17 -14.30
CA GLU A 132 13.37 -13.07 -15.60
C GLU A 132 12.45 -12.49 -16.68
N THR A 133 11.19 -12.94 -16.77
CA THR A 133 10.21 -12.37 -17.72
C THR A 133 9.93 -10.91 -17.42
N ARG A 134 9.86 -10.51 -16.14
CA ARG A 134 9.72 -9.09 -15.76
C ARG A 134 10.93 -8.25 -16.20
N LYS A 135 12.14 -8.80 -16.03
CA LYS A 135 13.38 -8.16 -16.46
C LYS A 135 13.40 -7.99 -17.98
N LYS A 136 13.03 -9.03 -18.74
CA LYS A 136 12.91 -8.97 -20.21
C LYS A 136 11.91 -7.89 -20.67
N ILE A 137 10.75 -7.79 -20.03
CA ILE A 137 9.74 -6.75 -20.34
C ILE A 137 10.26 -5.35 -20.01
N GLY A 138 10.98 -5.19 -18.89
CA GLY A 138 11.60 -3.93 -18.48
C GLY A 138 12.67 -3.48 -19.49
N ASN A 139 13.65 -4.34 -19.74
CA ASN A 139 14.76 -4.08 -20.66
C ASN A 139 14.27 -3.76 -22.08
N SER A 140 13.19 -4.41 -22.54
CA SER A 140 12.61 -4.15 -23.87
C SER A 140 12.08 -2.72 -24.06
N LYS A 141 11.77 -2.02 -22.96
CA LYS A 141 11.21 -0.66 -22.94
C LYS A 141 12.19 0.38 -22.41
N GLU A 142 13.36 -0.04 -21.95
CA GLU A 142 14.36 0.85 -21.37
C GLU A 142 14.96 1.73 -22.46
N GLY A 143 15.10 3.03 -22.18
CA GLY A 143 15.64 4.02 -23.13
C GLY A 143 14.73 4.42 -24.29
N LYS A 144 13.63 3.71 -24.54
CA LYS A 144 12.70 4.02 -25.63
C LYS A 144 11.77 5.19 -25.30
N THR A 145 11.59 6.07 -26.27
CA THR A 145 10.59 7.13 -26.23
C THR A 145 9.18 6.56 -26.24
N TYR A 146 8.20 7.39 -25.88
CA TYR A 146 6.81 6.96 -25.82
C TYR A 146 6.26 6.63 -27.23
N GLU A 147 6.72 7.40 -28.21
CA GLU A 147 6.49 7.24 -29.64
C GLU A 147 7.06 5.92 -30.16
N GLU A 148 8.28 5.55 -29.77
CA GLU A 148 8.88 4.25 -30.17
C GLU A 148 8.17 3.04 -29.55
N ILE A 149 7.55 3.20 -28.37
CA ILE A 149 6.84 2.10 -27.70
C ILE A 149 5.45 1.88 -28.29
N TYR A 150 4.76 2.96 -28.68
CA TYR A 150 3.33 2.91 -29.04
C TYR A 150 3.03 3.30 -30.49
N GLY A 151 4.03 3.79 -31.25
CA GLY A 151 3.89 4.28 -32.62
C GLY A 151 2.82 5.36 -32.72
N ASP A 152 2.00 5.28 -33.77
CA ASP A 152 0.91 6.22 -34.06
C ASP A 152 -0.15 6.29 -32.95
N ARG A 153 -0.27 5.23 -32.14
CA ARG A 153 -1.19 5.19 -31.00
C ARG A 153 -0.70 5.96 -29.79
N ALA A 154 0.50 6.55 -29.83
CA ALA A 154 1.07 7.30 -28.71
C ALA A 154 0.14 8.41 -28.21
N GLY A 155 -0.48 9.17 -29.12
CA GLY A 155 -1.43 10.24 -28.79
C GLY A 155 -2.68 9.71 -28.07
N GLU A 156 -3.28 8.65 -28.60
CA GLU A 156 -4.47 8.02 -28.03
C GLU A 156 -4.17 7.43 -26.63
N GLU A 157 -3.03 6.76 -26.46
CA GLU A 157 -2.64 6.15 -25.20
C GLU A 157 -2.35 7.20 -24.12
N ARG A 158 -1.78 8.36 -24.50
CA ARG A 158 -1.64 9.51 -23.59
C ARG A 158 -3.00 10.01 -23.11
N LYS A 159 -3.98 10.13 -24.02
CA LYS A 159 -5.34 10.56 -23.69
C LYS A 159 -6.02 9.55 -22.74
N LYS A 160 -5.92 8.25 -23.03
CA LYS A 160 -6.42 7.16 -22.16
C LYS A 160 -5.80 7.21 -20.76
N ARG A 161 -4.48 7.39 -20.65
CA ARG A 161 -3.79 7.54 -19.35
C ARG A 161 -4.26 8.76 -18.58
N ARG A 162 -4.38 9.92 -19.23
CA ARG A 162 -4.87 11.16 -18.60
C ARG A 162 -6.30 10.99 -18.08
N GLU A 163 -7.20 10.42 -18.90
CA GLU A 163 -8.59 10.15 -18.53
C GLU A 163 -8.69 9.19 -17.33
N SER A 164 -7.93 8.09 -17.36
CA SER A 164 -7.85 7.12 -16.27
C SER A 164 -7.35 7.76 -14.97
N HIS A 165 -6.31 8.60 -15.06
CA HIS A 165 -5.80 9.35 -13.92
C HIS A 165 -6.87 10.32 -13.39
N ARG A 166 -7.55 11.08 -14.25
CA ARG A 166 -8.65 11.97 -13.87
C ARG A 166 -9.74 11.21 -13.10
N LYS A 167 -10.26 10.11 -13.68
CA LYS A 167 -11.29 9.26 -13.06
C LYS A 167 -10.88 8.70 -11.70
N ARG A 168 -9.59 8.41 -11.50
CA ARG A 168 -9.06 7.94 -10.21
C ARG A 168 -9.16 8.99 -9.09
N TRP A 169 -9.20 10.28 -9.43
CA TRP A 169 -9.23 11.40 -8.50
C TRP A 169 -10.60 12.09 -8.39
N ILE A 170 -11.49 11.91 -9.37
CA ILE A 170 -12.89 12.37 -9.26
C ILE A 170 -13.53 11.77 -7.99
N GLY A 171 -14.18 12.62 -7.21
CA GLY A 171 -14.91 12.24 -5.99
C GLY A 171 -14.03 11.91 -4.78
N LYS A 172 -12.70 11.88 -4.92
CA LYS A 172 -11.80 11.80 -3.77
C LYS A 172 -11.61 13.21 -3.22
N LYS A 173 -12.13 13.46 -2.02
CA LYS A 173 -11.83 14.69 -1.28
C LYS A 173 -10.30 14.82 -1.19
N LYS A 174 -9.76 15.90 -1.77
CA LYS A 174 -8.42 16.36 -1.40
C LYS A 174 -8.50 16.58 0.12
N CYS A 175 -7.59 15.99 0.88
CA CYS A 175 -7.60 16.12 2.33
C CYS A 175 -7.18 17.57 2.66
N GLU A 176 -8.11 18.51 2.57
CA GLU A 176 -7.88 19.94 2.85
C GLU A 176 -7.47 20.16 4.31
N GLU A 177 -7.94 19.30 5.21
CA GLU A 177 -7.67 19.38 6.64
C GLU A 177 -6.22 18.99 6.98
N ARG A 178 -5.63 18.07 6.22
CA ARG A 178 -4.23 17.61 6.32
C ARG A 178 -3.64 17.44 4.91
N PRO A 179 -3.24 18.53 4.24
CA PRO A 179 -2.40 18.39 3.06
C PRO A 179 -1.16 17.61 3.48
N TYR A 180 -0.95 16.47 2.82
CA TYR A 180 0.22 15.64 3.05
C TYR A 180 1.46 16.48 2.77
N GLN A 181 2.24 16.75 3.81
CA GLN A 181 3.34 17.73 3.81
C GLN A 181 4.32 17.51 2.64
N GLY A 182 4.55 16.25 2.23
CA GLY A 182 5.48 15.93 1.15
C GLY A 182 5.00 16.24 -0.28
N CYS A 183 3.71 16.49 -0.51
CA CYS A 183 3.17 16.69 -1.88
C CYS A 183 2.49 18.04 -2.10
N ASP A 184 2.47 18.92 -1.10
CA ASP A 184 2.01 20.30 -1.26
C ASP A 184 3.18 21.18 -1.73
N TRP A 185 3.03 21.80 -2.89
CA TRP A 185 4.03 22.72 -3.43
C TRP A 185 4.28 23.91 -2.47
N LYS A 186 3.25 24.35 -1.74
CA LYS A 186 3.34 25.43 -0.74
C LYS A 186 4.23 25.02 0.43
N TYR A 187 4.14 23.77 0.87
CA TYR A 187 5.00 23.24 1.92
C TYR A 187 6.45 23.17 1.45
N ASN A 188 6.69 22.69 0.22
CA ASN A 188 8.05 22.60 -0.34
C ASN A 188 8.69 23.99 -0.49
N GLU A 189 7.93 24.99 -0.93
CA GLU A 189 8.39 26.37 -1.03
C GLU A 189 8.68 26.96 0.36
N TRP A 190 7.77 26.78 1.32
CA TRP A 190 7.96 27.19 2.70
C TRP A 190 9.22 26.55 3.32
N ARG A 191 9.41 25.24 3.13
CA ARG A 191 10.58 24.50 3.63
C ARG A 191 11.88 25.09 3.07
N LYS A 192 11.94 25.37 1.76
CA LYS A 192 13.10 26.01 1.13
C LYS A 192 13.38 27.39 1.73
N LYS A 193 12.35 28.21 1.94
CA LYS A 193 12.48 29.55 2.54
C LYS A 193 12.96 29.49 4.00
N VAL A 194 12.50 28.52 4.79
CA VAL A 194 12.96 28.30 6.16
C VAL A 194 14.44 27.90 6.19
N PHE A 195 14.86 26.98 5.31
CA PHE A 195 16.27 26.60 5.20
C PHE A 195 17.15 27.78 4.80
N LYS A 196 16.73 28.55 3.79
CA LYS A 196 17.45 29.76 3.36
C LYS A 196 17.58 30.79 4.48
N LYS A 197 16.50 31.03 5.25
CA LYS A 197 16.52 31.93 6.41
C LYS A 197 17.52 31.48 7.49
N ASN A 198 17.69 30.18 7.67
CA ASN A 198 18.61 29.61 8.66
C ASN A 198 19.98 29.26 8.08
N SER A 199 20.33 29.77 6.90
CA SER A 199 21.59 29.51 6.21
C SER A 199 21.90 28.01 6.05
N TYR A 200 20.87 27.17 5.93
CA TYR A 200 20.99 25.72 5.85
C TYR A 200 21.72 25.07 7.05
N ILE A 201 21.74 25.75 8.20
CA ILE A 201 22.39 25.27 9.42
C ILE A 201 21.34 24.89 10.46
N CYS A 202 21.59 23.76 11.16
CA CYS A 202 20.78 23.36 12.30
C CYS A 202 20.85 24.41 13.42
N GLN A 203 19.70 24.91 13.88
CA GLN A 203 19.69 26.00 14.85
C GLN A 203 20.06 25.58 16.28
N LYS A 204 20.01 24.28 16.60
CA LYS A 204 20.46 23.73 17.89
C LYS A 204 21.96 23.41 17.90
N CYS A 205 22.42 22.50 17.03
CA CYS A 205 23.81 22.05 17.07
C CYS A 205 24.77 22.90 16.23
N LYS A 206 24.25 23.86 15.45
CA LYS A 206 25.03 24.75 14.57
C LYS A 206 25.91 24.05 13.52
N GLN A 207 25.69 22.75 13.29
CA GLN A 207 26.38 21.98 12.25
C GLN A 207 25.56 21.95 10.95
N ASN A 208 26.28 21.94 9.83
CA ASN A 208 25.74 21.58 8.53
C ASN A 208 25.42 20.08 8.50
N SER A 209 24.34 19.74 7.82
CA SER A 209 23.88 18.36 7.69
C SER A 209 23.15 18.20 6.37
N ASP A 210 23.39 17.09 5.68
CA ASP A 210 22.67 16.76 4.45
C ASP A 210 21.19 16.41 4.69
N THR A 211 20.81 16.20 5.97
CA THR A 211 19.46 15.77 6.37
C THR A 211 18.73 16.81 7.22
N LEU A 212 18.58 18.02 6.68
CA LEU A 212 17.81 19.10 7.32
C LEU A 212 16.30 18.88 7.25
N GLN A 213 15.64 19.20 8.36
CA GLN A 213 14.20 19.17 8.52
C GLN A 213 13.69 20.55 8.97
N ALA A 214 12.61 21.01 8.33
CA ALA A 214 11.92 22.22 8.75
C ALA A 214 10.89 21.84 9.80
N HIS A 215 11.06 22.37 11.01
CA HIS A 215 10.17 22.15 12.14
C HIS A 215 9.22 23.34 12.29
N HIS A 216 7.94 23.06 12.53
CA HIS A 216 6.94 24.09 12.84
C HIS A 216 7.02 24.49 14.32
N ILE A 217 7.21 25.78 14.61
CA ILE A 217 7.29 26.29 15.99
C ILE A 217 5.94 26.13 16.70
N LYS A 218 4.86 26.62 16.07
CA LYS A 218 3.46 26.31 16.45
C LYS A 218 2.92 25.23 15.55
N ASN A 219 2.16 24.28 16.10
CA ASN A 219 1.75 23.10 15.36
C ASN A 219 0.98 23.41 14.07
N PHE A 220 1.31 22.63 13.06
CA PHE A 220 0.61 22.64 11.78
C PHE A 220 -0.90 22.35 11.90
N SER A 221 -1.29 21.49 12.85
CA SER A 221 -2.70 21.10 13.01
C SER A 221 -3.56 22.17 13.66
N SER A 222 -3.04 22.89 14.66
CA SER A 222 -3.80 23.89 15.42
C SER A 222 -3.85 25.23 14.69
N GLU A 223 -2.75 25.65 14.05
CA GLU A 223 -2.62 27.02 13.52
C GLU A 223 -2.65 27.07 11.99
N LYS A 224 -3.85 26.95 11.40
CA LYS A 224 -4.03 26.95 9.93
C LYS A 224 -3.40 28.17 9.24
N LYS A 225 -3.53 29.36 9.84
CA LYS A 225 -3.01 30.64 9.30
C LYS A 225 -1.47 30.75 9.33
N LEU A 226 -0.79 29.94 10.16
CA LEU A 226 0.66 30.02 10.37
C LEU A 226 1.44 28.89 9.68
N ARG A 227 0.76 27.92 9.05
CA ARG A 227 1.37 26.73 8.42
C ARG A 227 2.52 27.04 7.46
N HIS A 228 2.38 28.12 6.69
CA HIS A 228 3.34 28.52 5.66
C HIS A 228 3.99 29.88 5.94
N LYS A 229 3.81 30.45 7.15
CA LYS A 229 4.57 31.64 7.54
C LYS A 229 6.01 31.23 7.83
N ILE A 230 6.97 31.93 7.23
CA ILE A 230 8.41 31.65 7.41
C ILE A 230 8.82 31.86 8.86
N SER A 231 8.18 32.79 9.59
CA SER A 231 8.39 33.02 11.01
C SER A 231 7.98 31.85 11.91
N ASN A 232 7.13 30.94 11.41
CA ASN A 232 6.68 29.75 12.13
C ASN A 232 7.53 28.50 11.82
N GLY A 233 8.67 28.66 11.14
CA GLY A 233 9.58 27.58 10.79
C GLY A 233 10.96 27.77 11.42
N ILE A 234 11.56 26.66 11.85
CA ILE A 234 12.95 26.59 12.29
C ILE A 234 13.65 25.37 11.69
N THR A 235 14.94 25.49 11.41
CA THR A 235 15.74 24.42 10.81
C THR A 235 16.44 23.57 11.87
N PHE A 236 16.23 22.25 11.85
CA PHE A 236 16.97 21.27 12.65
C PHE A 236 17.55 20.16 11.77
N CYS A 237 18.70 19.60 12.16
CA CYS A 237 19.16 18.34 11.58
C CYS A 237 18.27 17.19 12.08
N GLU A 238 18.28 16.06 11.38
CA GLU A 238 17.45 14.90 11.72
C GLU A 238 17.61 14.46 13.19
N LYS A 239 18.85 14.45 13.72
CA LYS A 239 19.14 14.06 15.10
C LYS A 239 18.47 15.02 16.10
N CYS A 240 18.70 16.33 15.97
CA CYS A 240 18.09 17.34 16.83
C CYS A 240 16.56 17.36 16.70
N HIS A 241 16.03 17.16 15.50
CA HIS A 241 14.59 17.12 15.25
C HIS A 241 13.92 15.94 16.00
N LYS A 242 14.53 14.74 15.94
CA LYS A 242 14.06 13.57 16.70
C LYS A 242 14.18 13.79 18.20
N LEU A 243 15.27 14.40 18.68
CA LEU A 243 15.47 14.70 20.10
C LEU A 243 14.43 15.68 20.63
N PHE A 244 14.09 16.72 19.86
CA PHE A 244 13.02 17.65 20.22
C PHE A 244 11.70 16.91 20.42
N HIS A 245 11.30 16.09 19.45
CA HIS A 245 10.06 15.32 19.54
C HIS A 245 10.07 14.26 20.63
N LYS A 246 11.25 13.72 20.99
CA LYS A 246 11.39 12.82 22.12
C LYS A 246 11.15 13.54 23.45
N LYS A 247 11.59 14.80 23.59
CA LYS A 247 11.44 15.60 24.82
C LYS A 247 10.05 16.23 24.96
N HIS A 248 9.52 16.83 23.89
CA HIS A 248 8.30 17.66 23.95
C HIS A 248 7.09 17.04 23.23
N GLY A 249 7.26 15.89 22.56
CA GLY A 249 6.21 15.27 21.76
C GLY A 249 6.07 15.86 20.35
N GLN A 250 5.00 15.46 19.64
CA GLN A 250 4.73 15.88 18.25
C GLN A 250 3.62 16.93 18.11
N ARG A 251 2.99 17.30 19.23
CA ARG A 251 1.82 18.18 19.28
C ARG A 251 2.01 19.18 20.41
N ASN A 252 1.25 20.27 20.36
CA ASN A 252 1.29 21.36 21.33
C ASN A 252 2.66 22.04 21.46
N ASN A 253 3.44 22.04 20.37
CA ASN A 253 4.71 22.77 20.29
C ASN A 253 4.50 24.28 20.51
N THR A 254 5.37 24.87 21.33
CA THR A 254 5.39 26.31 21.61
C THR A 254 6.79 26.90 21.38
N LEU A 255 6.85 28.22 21.20
CA LEU A 255 8.12 28.94 21.04
C LEU A 255 9.05 28.75 22.25
N ASN A 256 8.49 28.74 23.46
CA ASN A 256 9.28 28.59 24.69
C ASN A 256 10.02 27.24 24.74
N GLN A 257 9.37 26.15 24.31
CA GLN A 257 10.02 24.84 24.22
C GLN A 257 11.18 24.82 23.23
N ILE A 258 11.02 25.50 22.08
CA ILE A 258 12.08 25.62 21.06
C ILE A 258 13.27 26.39 21.65
N LEU A 259 13.01 27.53 22.30
CA LEU A 259 14.05 28.36 22.91
C LEU A 259 14.79 27.63 24.03
N GLU A 260 14.06 26.96 24.92
CA GLU A 260 14.63 26.10 25.97
C GLU A 260 15.49 24.99 25.35
N PHE A 261 14.99 24.32 24.32
CA PHE A 261 15.70 23.24 23.65
C PHE A 261 16.97 23.72 22.95
N ILE A 262 17.00 24.94 22.41
CA ILE A 262 18.21 25.52 21.80
C ILE A 262 19.22 25.93 22.88
N LYS A 263 18.75 26.51 24.00
CA LYS A 263 19.60 26.93 25.11
C LYS A 263 20.25 25.77 25.85
N LEU A 264 19.59 24.62 25.89
CA LEU A 264 20.16 23.39 26.43
C LEU A 264 21.34 22.93 25.55
N ARG A 265 22.55 23.32 25.98
CA ARG A 265 23.80 22.75 25.49
C ARG A 265 23.79 21.25 25.79
N SER A 266 24.20 20.48 24.79
CA SER A 266 24.38 19.02 24.89
C SER A 266 25.83 18.75 25.25
#